data_AF-A0AAV0J6B1-F1
#
_entry.id   AF-A0AAV0J6B1-F1
#
_cell.length_a   1.000
_cell.length_b   1.000
_cell.length_c   1.000
_cell.angle_alpha   90.00
_cell.angle_beta   90.00
_cell.angle_gamma   90.00
#
_symmetry.space_group_name_H-M   'P 1'
#
loop_
_entity.id
_entity.type
_entity.pdbx_description
1 polymer ?
#
loop_
_entity_poly.entity_id
_entity_poly.type
_entity_poly.pdbx_seq_one_letter_code
_entity_poly.pdbx_strand_id
1 'polypeptide(L)'
;MNDGIESRFNDRVVELLKLSSSLVPKDGYKTFDIAAICKLAKEYYPLDFSEEEMDTLEFQLGLFRIEIPNHSSLLKLSSISELCQGLTKTELSKDFYLVDRLIRLLLTLPVSTATGERAFSAMKIVKNRLRNKMNDEFLADSLVIYIERVIAKSFSLDAILSDFNDLKERRVLLK
;
A
#
# COMPACT_ATOMS: atom_id res chain seq x y z
N MET A 1 -21.24 -11.80 -12.29
CA MET A 1 -21.10 -12.56 -11.02
C MET A 1 -19.73 -12.21 -10.44
N ASN A 2 -19.60 -11.02 -9.84
CA ASN A 2 -18.33 -10.51 -9.27
C ASN A 2 -18.53 -9.80 -7.91
N ASP A 3 -19.78 -9.71 -7.42
CA ASP A 3 -20.14 -8.81 -6.31
C ASP A 3 -19.78 -9.35 -4.91
N GLY A 4 -19.40 -10.63 -4.81
CA GLY A 4 -19.07 -11.27 -3.53
C GLY A 4 -17.62 -11.11 -3.08
N ILE A 5 -16.70 -10.77 -3.98
CA ILE A 5 -15.28 -10.65 -3.66
C ILE A 5 -14.96 -9.22 -3.20
N GLU A 6 -15.44 -8.20 -3.92
CA GLU A 6 -15.22 -6.78 -3.58
C GLU A 6 -15.79 -6.41 -2.20
N SER A 7 -16.98 -6.90 -1.86
CA SER A 7 -17.60 -6.64 -0.54
C SER A 7 -16.81 -7.25 0.63
N ARG A 8 -16.32 -8.49 0.46
CA ARG A 8 -15.52 -9.19 1.49
C ARG A 8 -14.15 -8.54 1.73
N PHE A 9 -13.52 -8.00 0.69
CA PHE A 9 -12.25 -7.27 0.83
C PHE A 9 -12.46 -5.93 1.54
N ASN A 10 -13.55 -5.23 1.25
CA ASN A 10 -13.85 -3.95 1.90
C ASN A 10 -14.05 -4.12 3.41
N ASP A 11 -14.80 -5.13 3.85
CA ASP A 11 -15.06 -5.36 5.28
C ASP A 11 -13.77 -5.63 6.07
N ARG A 12 -12.87 -6.46 5.51
CA ARG A 12 -11.54 -6.72 6.11
C ARG A 12 -10.64 -5.50 6.12
N VAL A 13 -10.68 -4.67 5.08
CA VAL A 13 -9.91 -3.42 5.04
C VAL A 13 -10.46 -2.41 6.06
N VAL A 14 -11.78 -2.32 6.22
CA VAL A 14 -12.42 -1.47 7.24
C VAL A 14 -12.09 -1.95 8.64
N GLU A 15 -12.08 -3.25 8.90
CA GLU A 15 -11.68 -3.83 10.18
C GLU A 15 -10.19 -3.59 10.47
N LEU A 16 -9.32 -3.79 9.48
CA LEU A 16 -7.91 -3.45 9.58
C LEU A 16 -7.69 -1.97 9.88
N LEU A 17 -8.42 -1.07 9.20
CA LEU A 17 -8.34 0.38 9.45
C LEU A 17 -8.76 0.72 10.88
N LYS A 18 -9.82 0.08 11.40
CA LYS A 18 -10.23 0.23 12.80
C LYS A 18 -9.14 -0.25 13.75
N LEU A 19 -8.56 -1.44 13.53
CA LEU A 19 -7.50 -1.98 14.39
C LEU A 19 -6.21 -1.16 14.29
N SER A 20 -5.87 -0.62 13.12
CA SER A 20 -4.71 0.26 12.94
C SER A 20 -4.84 1.58 13.70
N SER A 21 -6.06 2.04 14.00
CA SER A 21 -6.28 3.21 14.85
C SER A 21 -5.80 3.00 16.29
N SER A 22 -5.69 1.73 16.73
CA SER A 22 -5.08 1.38 18.01
C SER A 22 -3.57 1.60 18.03
N LEU A 23 -2.91 1.71 16.87
CA LEU A 23 -1.47 2.00 16.81
C LEU A 23 -1.18 3.51 16.79
N VAL A 24 -2.18 4.34 16.50
CA VAL A 24 -1.99 5.78 16.29
C VAL A 24 -1.85 6.51 17.65
N PRO A 25 -0.87 7.42 17.80
CA PRO A 25 -0.64 8.25 19.00
C PRO A 25 -1.75 9.26 19.35
N LYS A 26 -2.98 9.07 18.88
CA LYS A 26 -4.02 10.08 18.98
C LYS A 26 -4.52 10.21 20.42
N ASP A 27 -4.82 11.44 20.83
CA ASP A 27 -5.36 11.78 22.15
C ASP A 27 -4.52 11.27 23.33
N GLY A 28 -3.20 11.17 23.15
CA GLY A 28 -2.27 10.67 24.18
C GLY A 28 -2.29 9.15 24.31
N TYR A 29 -2.34 8.42 23.19
CA TYR A 29 -2.33 6.95 23.16
C TYR A 29 -3.53 6.29 23.86
N LYS A 30 -4.66 6.98 23.97
CA LYS A 30 -5.88 6.43 24.59
C LYS A 30 -6.40 5.19 23.90
N THR A 31 -6.23 5.12 22.58
CA THR A 31 -6.62 3.96 21.77
C THR A 31 -5.52 2.91 21.70
N PHE A 32 -4.36 3.14 22.33
CA PHE A 32 -3.22 2.23 22.26
C PHE A 32 -3.46 0.95 23.04
N ASP A 33 -3.63 -0.14 22.29
CA ASP A 33 -3.96 -1.46 22.81
C ASP A 33 -3.03 -2.50 22.19
N ILE A 34 -2.09 -2.97 23.00
CA ILE A 34 -1.08 -3.96 22.62
C ILE A 34 -1.74 -5.27 22.18
N ALA A 35 -2.77 -5.72 22.89
CA ALA A 35 -3.45 -6.97 22.57
C ALA A 35 -4.17 -6.87 21.22
N ALA A 36 -4.83 -5.73 20.95
CA ALA A 36 -5.46 -5.48 19.65
C ALA A 36 -4.44 -5.41 18.51
N ILE A 37 -3.28 -4.79 18.74
CA ILE A 37 -2.19 -4.70 17.74
C ILE A 37 -1.57 -6.08 17.47
N CYS A 38 -1.29 -6.87 18.50
CA CYS A 38 -0.78 -8.23 18.32
C CYS A 38 -1.79 -9.13 17.63
N LYS A 39 -3.09 -8.98 17.93
CA LYS A 39 -4.17 -9.67 17.22
C LYS A 39 -4.19 -9.28 15.74
N LEU A 40 -4.06 -7.99 15.42
CA LEU A 40 -3.97 -7.49 14.06
C LEU A 40 -2.81 -8.19 13.31
N ALA A 41 -1.60 -8.18 13.88
CA ALA A 41 -0.44 -8.81 13.26
C ALA A 41 -0.67 -10.32 13.01
N LYS A 42 -1.21 -11.05 14.00
CA LYS A 42 -1.50 -12.48 13.89
C LYS A 42 -2.57 -12.81 12.84
N GLU A 43 -3.65 -12.03 12.76
CA GLU A 43 -4.79 -12.34 11.88
C GLU A 43 -4.57 -11.87 10.44
N TYR A 44 -3.90 -10.74 10.25
CA TYR A 44 -3.75 -10.10 8.93
C TYR A 44 -2.39 -10.33 8.29
N TYR A 45 -1.35 -10.59 9.10
CA TYR A 45 0.03 -10.77 8.63
C TYR A 45 0.69 -12.06 9.17
N PRO A 46 0.02 -13.24 9.13
CA PRO A 46 0.54 -14.47 9.72
C PRO A 46 1.82 -15.01 9.05
N LEU A 47 2.14 -14.53 7.85
CA LEU A 47 3.36 -14.91 7.12
C LEU A 47 4.51 -13.92 7.34
N ASP A 48 4.23 -12.74 7.89
CA ASP A 48 5.23 -11.70 8.10
C ASP A 48 5.83 -11.74 9.51
N PHE A 49 5.22 -12.46 10.45
CA PHE A 49 5.70 -12.56 11.83
C PHE A 49 5.79 -14.02 12.26
N SER A 50 6.97 -14.44 12.74
CA SER A 50 7.14 -15.72 13.45
C SER A 50 6.53 -15.66 14.86
N GLU A 51 6.37 -16.81 15.52
CA GLU A 51 5.90 -16.84 16.92
C GLU A 51 6.87 -16.07 17.86
N GLU A 52 8.18 -16.23 17.68
CA GLU A 52 9.20 -15.51 18.47
C GLU A 52 9.18 -14.00 18.18
N GLU A 53 8.96 -13.61 16.92
CA GLU A 53 8.79 -12.20 16.56
C GLU A 53 7.50 -11.61 17.15
N MET A 54 6.44 -12.40 17.31
CA MET A 54 5.21 -11.93 17.95
C MET A 54 5.43 -11.59 19.43
N ASP A 55 6.17 -12.41 20.17
CA ASP A 55 6.52 -12.13 21.57
C ASP A 55 7.43 -10.90 21.68
N THR A 56 8.38 -10.77 20.75
CA THR A 56 9.27 -9.61 20.67
C THR A 56 8.51 -8.33 20.30
N LEU A 57 7.52 -8.43 19.40
CA LEU A 57 6.64 -7.32 19.02
C LEU A 57 5.83 -6.85 20.23
N GLU A 58 5.24 -7.75 20.99
CA GLU A 58 4.49 -7.42 22.21
C GLU A 58 5.38 -6.68 23.23
N PHE A 59 6.60 -7.17 23.44
CA PHE A 59 7.59 -6.52 24.29
C PHE A 59 7.96 -5.12 23.79
N GLN A 60 8.27 -4.99 22.49
CA GLN A 60 8.59 -3.70 21.87
C GLN A 60 7.43 -2.72 22.00
N LEU A 61 6.18 -3.14 21.80
CA LEU A 61 4.99 -2.30 21.96
C LEU A 61 4.81 -1.84 23.42
N GLY A 62 5.18 -2.68 24.40
CA GLY A 62 5.21 -2.33 25.81
C GLY A 62 6.20 -1.20 26.11
N LEU A 63 7.43 -1.33 25.62
CA LEU A 63 8.45 -0.28 25.73
C LEU A 63 8.05 0.98 24.96
N PHE A 64 7.49 0.82 23.76
CA PHE A 64 7.02 1.92 22.92
C PHE A 64 6.00 2.79 23.64
N ARG A 65 5.06 2.17 24.38
CA ARG A 65 4.06 2.89 25.17
C ARG A 65 4.70 3.78 26.27
N ILE A 66 5.85 3.39 26.79
CA ILE A 66 6.55 4.07 27.88
C ILE A 66 7.50 5.15 27.35
N GLU A 67 8.24 4.84 26.29
CA GLU A 67 9.29 5.71 25.74
C GLU A 67 8.73 6.86 24.89
N ILE A 68 7.66 6.61 24.12
CA ILE A 68 7.17 7.64 23.18
C ILE A 68 6.70 8.93 23.89
N PRO A 69 6.03 8.89 25.06
CA PRO A 69 5.74 10.11 25.81
C PRO A 69 6.95 10.99 26.15
N ASN A 70 8.16 10.43 26.21
CA ASN A 70 9.39 11.20 26.42
C ASN A 70 9.85 11.94 25.15
N HIS A 71 9.35 11.54 23.98
CA HIS A 71 9.67 12.16 22.69
C HIS A 71 8.57 13.14 22.27
N SER A 72 8.76 14.42 22.62
CA SER A 72 7.81 15.50 22.30
C SER A 72 7.45 15.65 20.82
N SER A 73 8.32 15.19 19.90
CA SER A 73 8.07 15.15 18.45
C SER A 73 7.05 14.09 18.03
N LEU A 74 6.92 13.00 18.80
CA LEU A 74 6.06 11.86 18.49
C LEU A 74 4.67 11.98 19.15
N LEU A 75 4.54 12.82 20.18
CA LEU A 75 3.28 13.11 20.87
C LEU A 75 2.25 13.89 20.03
N LYS A 76 2.69 14.61 19.00
CA LYS A 76 1.82 15.46 18.17
C LYS A 76 1.32 14.76 16.92
N LEU A 77 1.64 13.48 16.74
CA LEU A 77 1.34 12.75 15.51
C LEU A 77 -0.10 12.25 15.53
N SER A 78 -0.82 12.49 14.43
CA SER A 78 -2.25 12.25 14.29
C SER A 78 -2.56 11.09 13.34
N SER A 79 -1.54 10.61 12.61
CA SER A 79 -1.68 9.55 11.61
C SER A 79 -0.55 8.53 11.67
N ILE A 80 -0.79 7.35 11.11
CA ILE A 80 0.20 6.28 10.99
C ILE A 80 1.37 6.63 10.03
N SER A 81 1.12 7.48 9.03
CA SER A 81 2.17 7.97 8.12
C SER A 81 3.12 8.93 8.85
N GLU A 82 2.57 9.85 9.64
CA GLU A 82 3.34 10.72 10.52
C GLU A 82 4.13 9.92 11.55
N LEU A 83 3.56 8.85 12.11
CA LEU A 83 4.26 7.92 12.99
C LEU A 83 5.48 7.28 12.32
N CYS A 84 5.30 6.73 11.11
CA CYS A 84 6.41 6.13 10.34
C CYS A 84 7.55 7.12 10.08
N GLN A 85 7.20 8.35 9.67
CA GLN A 85 8.19 9.41 9.46
C GLN A 85 8.87 9.82 10.76
N GLY A 86 8.11 9.89 11.87
CA GLY A 86 8.62 10.19 13.20
C GLY A 86 9.67 9.19 13.65
N LEU A 87 9.36 7.88 13.56
CA LEU A 87 10.28 6.81 13.95
C LEU A 87 11.57 6.80 13.13
N THR A 88 11.46 7.10 11.84
CA THR A 88 12.64 7.20 10.96
C THR A 88 13.51 8.41 11.34
N LYS A 89 12.91 9.54 11.69
CA LYS A 89 13.62 10.77 12.08
C LYS A 89 14.28 10.69 13.45
N THR A 90 13.70 9.94 14.38
CA THR A 90 14.23 9.78 15.75
C THR A 90 15.17 8.58 15.88
N GLU A 91 15.50 7.90 14.78
CA GLU A 91 16.27 6.64 14.74
C GLU A 91 15.69 5.46 15.53
N LEU A 92 14.55 5.66 16.18
CA LEU A 92 13.80 4.63 16.93
C LEU A 92 13.29 3.49 16.06
N SER A 93 13.30 3.66 14.72
CA SER A 93 13.00 2.57 13.80
C SER A 93 13.94 1.37 13.95
N LYS A 94 15.16 1.56 14.47
CA LYS A 94 16.11 0.46 14.74
C LYS A 94 15.76 -0.27 16.04
N ASP A 95 15.44 0.49 17.08
CA ASP A 95 15.12 -0.04 18.41
C ASP A 95 13.76 -0.76 18.43
N PHE A 96 12.81 -0.24 17.65
CA PHE A 96 11.45 -0.79 17.50
C PHE A 96 11.22 -1.35 16.09
N TYR A 97 12.15 -2.16 15.59
CA TYR A 97 12.14 -2.64 14.20
C TYR A 97 10.87 -3.45 13.83
N LEU A 98 10.27 -4.19 14.76
CA LEU A 98 9.03 -4.93 14.49
C LEU A 98 7.81 -4.03 14.46
N VAL A 99 7.79 -2.99 15.29
CA VAL A 99 6.76 -1.95 15.26
C VAL A 99 6.86 -1.16 13.96
N ASP A 100 8.07 -0.76 13.55
CA ASP A 100 8.32 -0.08 12.27
C ASP A 100 7.90 -0.95 11.08
N ARG A 101 8.24 -2.25 11.10
CA ARG A 101 7.81 -3.22 10.08
C ARG A 101 6.29 -3.32 9.99
N LEU A 102 5.59 -3.44 11.13
CA LEU A 102 4.12 -3.50 11.16
C LEU A 102 3.50 -2.21 10.59
N ILE A 103 4.02 -1.04 10.96
CA ILE A 103 3.57 0.25 10.42
C ILE A 103 3.74 0.31 8.90
N ARG A 104 4.87 -0.18 8.37
CA ARG A 104 5.09 -0.23 6.91
C ARG A 104 4.12 -1.18 6.22
N LEU A 105 3.86 -2.36 6.78
CA LEU A 105 2.86 -3.31 6.25
C LEU A 105 1.46 -2.70 6.22
N LEU A 106 1.10 -1.94 7.26
CA LEU A 106 -0.17 -1.21 7.33
C LEU A 106 -0.25 -0.07 6.32
N LEU A 107 0.86 0.58 5.96
CA LEU A 107 0.92 1.64 4.96
C LEU A 107 0.93 1.09 3.52
N THR A 108 1.49 -0.09 3.28
CA THR A 108 1.55 -0.70 1.94
C THR A 108 0.24 -1.35 1.55
N LEU A 109 -0.53 -1.90 2.49
CA LEU A 109 -1.77 -2.61 2.16
C LEU A 109 -2.84 -1.71 1.51
N PRO A 110 -3.17 -0.50 2.03
CA PRO A 110 -4.12 0.41 1.40
C PRO A 110 -3.69 0.87 0.01
N VAL A 111 -2.37 0.97 -0.22
CA VAL A 111 -1.82 1.36 -1.52
C VAL A 111 -2.00 0.21 -2.53
N SER A 112 -1.73 -1.02 -2.12
CA SER A 112 -1.91 -2.21 -2.96
C SER A 112 -3.38 -2.46 -3.30
N THR A 113 -4.29 -2.31 -2.33
CA THR A 113 -5.74 -2.47 -2.56
C THR A 113 -6.28 -1.40 -3.50
N ALA A 114 -5.95 -0.12 -3.26
CA ALA A 114 -6.37 0.97 -4.14
C ALA A 114 -5.79 0.82 -5.56
N THR A 115 -4.58 0.28 -5.71
CA THR A 115 -3.97 0.03 -7.02
C THR A 115 -4.68 -1.11 -7.75
N GLY A 116 -5.01 -2.20 -7.05
CA GLY A 116 -5.80 -3.30 -7.58
C GLY A 116 -7.18 -2.84 -8.06
N GLU A 117 -7.93 -2.12 -7.23
CA GLU A 117 -9.26 -1.59 -7.58
C GLU A 117 -9.21 -0.65 -8.79
N ARG A 118 -8.19 0.22 -8.86
CA ARG A 118 -7.96 1.07 -10.04
C ARG A 118 -7.65 0.24 -11.28
N ALA A 119 -6.83 -0.80 -11.17
CA ALA A 119 -6.50 -1.70 -12.27
C ALA A 119 -7.74 -2.45 -12.79
N PHE A 120 -8.57 -2.99 -11.89
CA PHE A 120 -9.83 -3.65 -12.26
C PHE A 120 -10.85 -2.67 -12.87
N SER A 121 -10.95 -1.46 -12.32
CA SER A 121 -11.79 -0.40 -12.88
C SER A 121 -11.32 0.02 -14.27
N ALA A 122 -10.01 0.18 -14.46
CA ALA A 122 -9.39 0.43 -15.76
C ALA A 122 -9.69 -0.68 -16.75
N MET A 123 -9.56 -1.94 -16.32
CA MET A 123 -9.83 -3.13 -17.14
C MET A 123 -11.29 -3.13 -17.63
N LYS A 124 -12.23 -2.84 -16.74
CA LYS A 124 -13.65 -2.73 -17.08
C LYS A 124 -13.89 -1.62 -18.12
N ILE A 125 -13.25 -0.47 -17.97
CA ILE A 125 -13.36 0.65 -18.94
C ILE A 125 -12.76 0.27 -20.30
N VAL A 126 -11.56 -0.30 -20.33
CA VAL A 126 -10.85 -0.71 -21.56
C VAL A 126 -11.65 -1.78 -22.30
N LYS A 127 -12.08 -2.84 -21.60
CA LYS A 127 -12.91 -3.90 -22.18
C LYS A 127 -14.26 -3.39 -22.68
N ASN A 128 -14.93 -2.51 -21.93
CA ASN A 128 -16.23 -1.96 -22.35
C ASN A 128 -16.12 -1.02 -23.55
N ARG A 129 -15.08 -0.17 -23.59
CA ARG A 129 -14.85 0.76 -24.71
C ARG A 129 -14.50 0.03 -26.00
N LEU A 130 -13.65 -0.99 -25.93
CA LEU A 130 -13.19 -1.71 -27.12
C LEU A 130 -14.14 -2.83 -27.54
N ARG A 131 -15.05 -3.29 -26.66
CA ARG A 131 -16.13 -4.25 -26.94
C ARG A 131 -15.70 -5.48 -27.77
N ASN A 132 -14.43 -5.89 -27.62
CA ASN A 132 -13.77 -6.86 -28.49
C ASN A 132 -13.07 -7.96 -27.68
N LYS A 133 -12.91 -9.14 -28.30
CA LYS A 133 -11.94 -10.15 -27.86
C LYS A 133 -10.53 -9.60 -28.05
N MET A 134 -10.05 -8.88 -27.04
CA MET A 134 -8.69 -8.37 -27.00
C MET A 134 -7.77 -9.45 -26.47
N ASN A 135 -6.63 -9.68 -27.12
CA ASN A 135 -5.63 -10.62 -26.64
C ASN A 135 -5.08 -10.16 -25.29
N ASP A 136 -4.77 -11.10 -24.40
CA ASP A 136 -4.37 -10.82 -23.02
C ASP A 136 -3.12 -9.94 -22.93
N GLU A 137 -2.16 -10.14 -23.84
CA GLU A 137 -0.93 -9.35 -23.92
C GLU A 137 -1.20 -7.86 -24.20
N PHE A 138 -1.98 -7.55 -25.23
CA PHE A 138 -2.34 -6.16 -25.56
C PHE A 138 -3.20 -5.50 -24.47
N LEU A 139 -4.00 -6.29 -23.74
CA LEU A 139 -4.74 -5.81 -22.58
C LEU A 139 -3.83 -5.47 -21.41
N ALA A 140 -2.83 -6.29 -21.12
CA ALA A 140 -1.84 -6.03 -20.10
C ALA A 140 -1.09 -4.73 -20.41
N ASP A 141 -0.60 -4.55 -21.65
CA ASP A 141 0.10 -3.34 -22.08
C ASP A 141 -0.77 -2.07 -21.95
N SER A 142 -2.03 -2.15 -22.38
CA SER A 142 -2.98 -1.04 -22.28
C SER A 142 -3.32 -0.68 -20.83
N LEU A 143 -3.39 -1.67 -19.94
CA LEU A 143 -3.64 -1.47 -18.52
C LEU A 143 -2.48 -0.74 -17.84
N VAL A 144 -1.23 -1.12 -18.15
CA VAL A 144 -0.03 -0.48 -17.62
C VAL A 144 -0.03 1.02 -17.96
N ILE A 145 -0.27 1.37 -19.23
CA ILE A 145 -0.34 2.78 -19.67
C ILE A 145 -1.45 3.54 -18.93
N TYR A 146 -2.61 2.92 -18.70
CA TYR A 146 -3.74 3.59 -18.06
C TYR A 146 -3.55 3.77 -16.55
N ILE A 147 -3.02 2.77 -15.85
CA ILE A 147 -2.72 2.84 -14.40
C ILE A 147 -1.64 3.89 -14.17
N GLU A 148 -0.57 3.83 -14.96
CA GLU A 148 0.58 4.73 -14.86
C GLU A 148 0.39 6.01 -15.70
N ARG A 149 -0.86 6.40 -16.01
CA ARG A 149 -1.15 7.54 -16.91
C ARG A 149 -0.49 8.87 -16.50
N VAL A 150 -0.17 9.04 -15.21
CA VAL A 150 0.54 10.23 -14.72
C VAL A 150 1.98 10.23 -15.24
N ILE A 151 2.65 9.08 -15.19
CA ILE A 151 3.99 8.85 -15.74
C ILE A 151 3.91 8.76 -17.27
N ALA A 152 2.91 8.07 -17.84
CA ALA A 152 2.73 7.97 -19.28
C ALA A 152 2.61 9.35 -19.95
N LYS A 153 1.98 10.32 -19.27
CA LYS A 153 1.87 11.71 -19.72
C LYS A 153 3.20 12.48 -19.74
N SER A 154 4.24 12.04 -19.01
CA SER A 154 5.56 12.67 -19.10
C SER A 154 6.31 12.27 -20.36
N PHE A 155 5.87 11.25 -21.08
CA PHE A 155 6.43 10.89 -22.38
C PHE A 155 5.72 11.65 -23.50
N SER A 156 6.50 12.29 -24.38
CA SER A 156 5.96 12.93 -25.58
C SER A 156 5.58 11.85 -26.61
N LEU A 157 4.37 11.96 -27.17
CA LEU A 157 3.95 11.10 -28.29
C LEU A 157 4.91 11.23 -29.48
N ASP A 158 5.43 12.43 -29.73
CA ASP A 158 6.38 12.67 -30.82
C ASP A 158 7.72 11.98 -30.58
N ALA A 159 8.17 11.93 -29.32
CA ALA A 159 9.38 11.20 -28.94
C ALA A 159 9.18 9.68 -29.11
N ILE A 160 8.04 9.15 -28.67
CA ILE A 160 7.69 7.72 -28.84
C ILE A 160 7.62 7.37 -30.33
N LEU A 161 7.03 8.24 -31.16
CA LEU A 161 6.96 8.05 -32.60
C LEU A 161 8.34 8.11 -33.27
N SER A 162 9.20 9.04 -32.84
CA SER A 162 10.59 9.12 -33.32
C SER A 162 11.36 7.85 -32.97
N ASP A 163 11.37 7.45 -31.70
CA ASP A 163 12.06 6.24 -31.24
C ASP A 163 11.54 4.98 -31.96
N PHE A 164 10.22 4.88 -32.17
CA PHE A 164 9.62 3.76 -32.90
C PHE A 164 10.02 3.74 -34.39
N ASN A 165 10.20 4.91 -35.01
CA ASN A 165 10.70 5.03 -36.37
C ASN A 165 12.20 4.68 -36.45
N ASP A 166 12.99 5.12 -35.46
CA ASP A 166 14.42 4.84 -35.37
C ASP A 166 14.71 3.35 -35.10
N LEU A 167 13.82 2.67 -34.37
CA LEU A 167 13.83 1.21 -34.19
C LEU A 167 13.48 0.44 -35.48
N LYS A 168 12.97 1.11 -36.52
CA LYS A 168 12.55 0.52 -37.79
C LYS A 168 13.44 0.94 -38.97
N GLU A 169 14.62 0.33 -39.06
CA GLU A 169 15.17 0.03 -40.41
C GLU A 169 14.33 -1.03 -41.15
N ARG A 170 13.30 -1.63 -40.52
CA ARG A 170 12.46 -2.67 -41.14
C ARG A 170 10.98 -2.54 -40.76
N ARG A 171 10.21 -1.71 -41.48
CA ARG A 171 8.89 -2.04 -42.09
C ARG A 171 8.27 -0.85 -42.82
N VAL A 172 7.60 -1.19 -43.93
CA VAL A 172 7.11 -0.37 -45.06
C VAL A 172 6.11 0.73 -44.65
N LEU A 173 6.27 1.90 -45.28
CA LEU A 173 5.30 3.02 -45.31
C LEU A 173 3.90 2.53 -45.72
N LEU A 174 2.91 2.72 -44.85
CA LEU A 174 1.51 2.60 -45.25
C LEU A 174 1.17 3.80 -46.15
N LYS A 175 0.85 3.50 -47.41
CA LYS A 175 0.22 4.42 -48.37
C LYS A 175 -1.27 4.55 -48.09
#